data_AF-A0A3D8I0S1-F1
#
_entry.id   AF-A0A3D8I0S1-F1
#
_cell.length_a   1.000
_cell.length_b   1.000
_cell.length_c   1.000
_cell.angle_alpha   90.00
_cell.angle_beta   90.00
_cell.angle_gamma   90.00
#
_symmetry.space_group_name_H-M   'P 1'
#
loop_
_entity.id
_entity.type
_entity.pdbx_description
1 polymer ?
#
loop_
_entity_poly.entity_id
_entity_poly.type
_entity_poly.pdbx_seq_one_letter_code
_entity_poly.pdbx_strand_id
1 'polypeptide(L)'
;MSASLSNIKRTHYIMSKSFTPTQFQNDLDRINSYYSNTKIALKLGLVPNDSDEYVFNANYSKGSKGGIPSTASQTNFWNWPNYDKWHVNYIGRTKLNDSFMLHTKAWVDGFYNKLNMLGRWNGNTIVSGRING
;
A
#
# COMPACT_ATOMS: atom_id res chain seq x y z
N MET A 1 -14.56 -14.14 15.89
CA MET A 1 -14.40 -13.43 14.60
C MET A 1 -14.00 -11.99 14.88
N SER A 2 -13.10 -11.40 14.08
CA SER A 2 -12.71 -9.99 14.18
C SER A 2 -12.64 -9.33 12.81
N ALA A 3 -13.03 -8.07 12.73
CA ALA A 3 -12.91 -7.25 11.54
C ALA A 3 -12.28 -5.90 11.90
N SER A 4 -11.50 -5.31 11.00
CA SER A 4 -10.97 -3.96 11.16
C SER A 4 -10.97 -3.21 9.84
N LEU A 5 -11.31 -1.92 9.91
CA LEU A 5 -11.25 -0.98 8.80
C LEU A 5 -10.38 0.20 9.22
N SER A 6 -9.53 0.68 8.31
CA SER A 6 -8.80 1.93 8.49
C SER A 6 -8.75 2.72 7.19
N ASN A 7 -8.77 4.04 7.30
CA ASN A 7 -8.57 4.96 6.19
C ASN A 7 -7.61 6.05 6.62
N ILE A 8 -6.56 6.26 5.83
CA ILE A 8 -5.59 7.32 6.04
C ILE A 8 -5.52 8.12 4.76
N LYS A 9 -5.65 9.44 4.87
CA LYS A 9 -5.43 10.38 3.78
C LYS A 9 -4.54 11.51 4.28
N ARG A 10 -3.53 11.85 3.48
CA ARG A 10 -2.64 12.99 3.67
C ARG A 10 -2.49 13.69 2.34
N THR A 11 -2.75 14.99 2.31
CA THR A 11 -2.63 15.81 1.11
C THR A 11 -1.18 16.19 0.82
N HIS A 12 -0.43 16.56 1.86
CA HIS A 12 0.97 16.95 1.76
C HIS A 12 1.73 16.64 3.06
N TYR A 13 3.05 16.70 3.01
CA TYR A 13 3.95 16.68 4.16
C TYR A 13 4.44 18.11 4.44
N ILE A 14 4.45 18.52 5.71
CA ILE A 14 4.78 19.90 6.09
C ILE A 14 6.30 20.05 6.28
N MET A 15 6.84 21.08 5.64
CA MET A 15 8.19 21.67 5.69
C MET A 15 8.62 22.03 7.13
N SER A 16 9.91 22.06 7.45
CA SER A 16 10.35 22.79 8.64
C SER A 16 10.10 24.29 8.43
N LYS A 17 9.82 25.04 9.51
CA LYS A 17 9.63 26.49 9.43
C LYS A 17 10.88 27.25 8.95
N SER A 18 12.05 26.63 9.07
CA SER A 18 13.34 27.17 8.60
C SER A 18 13.68 26.76 7.16
N PHE A 19 12.78 26.06 6.46
CA PHE A 19 12.99 25.68 5.07
C PHE A 19 13.05 26.94 4.20
N THR A 20 14.09 27.05 3.38
CA THR A 20 14.22 28.12 2.38
C THR A 20 13.56 27.65 1.09
N PRO A 21 12.46 28.29 0.64
CA PRO A 21 11.81 27.92 -0.60
C PRO A 21 12.78 27.92 -1.78
N THR A 22 12.61 26.91 -2.63
CA THR A 22 13.37 26.78 -3.89
C THR A 22 12.40 26.91 -5.06
N GLN A 23 12.92 27.08 -6.26
CA GLN A 23 12.10 27.07 -7.48
C GLN A 23 11.28 25.76 -7.63
N PHE A 24 11.76 24.65 -7.05
CA PHE A 24 11.12 23.32 -7.08
C PHE A 24 10.14 23.06 -5.93
N GLN A 25 10.21 23.87 -4.87
CA GLN A 25 9.47 23.72 -3.64
C GLN A 25 9.28 25.13 -3.07
N ASN A 26 8.28 25.81 -3.59
CA ASN A 26 8.02 27.23 -3.35
C ASN A 26 7.28 27.52 -2.04
N ASP A 27 6.78 26.48 -1.38
CA ASP A 27 6.01 26.58 -0.14
C ASP A 27 6.53 25.57 0.90
N LEU A 28 6.01 25.62 2.13
CA LEU A 28 6.24 24.65 3.18
C LEU A 28 5.48 23.33 2.91
N ASP A 29 4.47 23.32 2.05
CA ASP A 29 3.75 22.09 1.69
C ASP A 29 4.52 21.28 0.65
N ARG A 30 5.10 20.15 1.05
CA ARG A 30 5.93 19.30 0.18
C ARG A 30 5.13 18.86 -1.05
N ILE A 31 5.61 19.24 -2.23
CA ILE A 31 4.96 18.92 -3.50
C ILE A 31 4.93 17.41 -3.74
N ASN A 32 3.80 16.91 -4.27
CA ASN A 32 3.59 15.51 -4.64
C ASN A 32 3.87 14.49 -3.51
N SER A 33 3.62 14.89 -2.26
CA SER A 33 3.85 14.06 -1.06
C SER A 33 2.56 13.47 -0.47
N TYR A 34 1.47 13.53 -1.26
CA TYR A 34 0.18 12.99 -0.89
C TYR A 34 0.26 11.48 -0.68
N TYR A 35 -0.60 10.96 0.20
CA TYR A 35 -0.69 9.55 0.52
C TYR A 35 -2.12 9.21 0.90
N SER A 36 -2.69 8.15 0.32
CA SER A 36 -3.98 7.61 0.70
C SER A 36 -3.88 6.11 0.84
N ASN A 37 -4.47 5.56 1.89
CA ASN A 37 -4.55 4.12 2.07
C ASN A 37 -5.80 3.73 2.84
N THR A 38 -6.61 2.85 2.24
CA THR A 38 -7.75 2.21 2.89
C THR A 38 -7.42 0.75 3.12
N LYS A 39 -7.55 0.25 4.35
CA LYS A 39 -7.31 -1.16 4.66
C LYS A 39 -8.53 -1.78 5.29
N ILE A 40 -8.85 -3.00 4.85
CA ILE A 40 -9.84 -3.88 5.45
C ILE A 40 -9.11 -5.18 5.84
N ALA A 41 -9.38 -5.68 7.03
CA ALA A 41 -8.91 -6.98 7.48
C ALA A 41 -10.05 -7.75 8.15
N LEU A 42 -10.16 -9.03 7.83
CA LEU A 42 -11.11 -9.97 8.38
C LEU A 42 -10.37 -11.19 8.90
N LYS A 43 -10.75 -11.67 10.09
CA LYS A 43 -10.23 -12.89 10.69
C LYS A 43 -11.36 -13.72 11.28
N LEU A 44 -11.37 -15.00 10.96
CA LEU A 44 -12.34 -15.98 11.45
C LEU A 44 -11.60 -17.19 12.00
N GLY A 45 -11.87 -17.54 13.26
CA GLY A 45 -11.42 -18.77 13.88
C GLY A 45 -12.62 -19.66 14.16
N LEU A 46 -12.49 -20.96 13.90
CA LEU A 46 -13.53 -21.98 14.08
C LEU A 46 -12.93 -23.18 14.81
N VAL A 47 -13.70 -23.74 15.74
CA VAL A 47 -13.39 -24.97 16.49
C VAL A 47 -14.64 -25.85 16.41
N PRO A 48 -14.82 -26.61 15.32
CA PRO A 48 -16.07 -27.35 15.09
C PRO A 48 -16.22 -28.59 15.99
N ASN A 49 -15.11 -29.07 16.57
CA ASN A 49 -15.06 -30.16 17.53
C ASN A 49 -13.86 -29.93 18.47
N ASP A 50 -13.67 -30.79 19.47
CA ASP A 50 -12.63 -30.63 20.50
C ASP A 50 -11.19 -30.77 19.96
N SER A 51 -10.98 -31.39 18.79
CA SER A 51 -9.65 -31.67 18.26
C SER A 51 -9.20 -30.72 17.14
N ASP A 52 -10.14 -30.09 16.44
CA ASP A 52 -9.88 -29.38 15.20
C ASP A 52 -9.97 -27.86 15.39
N GLU A 53 -9.05 -27.13 14.76
CA GLU A 53 -9.06 -25.66 14.74
C GLU A 53 -8.74 -25.13 13.35
N TYR A 54 -9.54 -24.18 12.88
CA TYR A 54 -9.41 -23.54 11.58
C TYR A 54 -9.36 -22.02 11.71
N VAL A 55 -8.38 -21.39 11.08
CA VAL A 55 -8.20 -19.93 11.07
C VAL A 55 -8.10 -19.44 9.63
N PHE A 56 -8.98 -18.51 9.28
CA PHE A 56 -9.01 -17.81 7.99
C PHE A 56 -8.70 -16.34 8.22
N ASN A 57 -7.81 -15.76 7.41
CA ASN A 57 -7.65 -14.31 7.37
C ASN A 57 -7.71 -13.80 5.92
N ALA A 58 -8.32 -12.64 5.75
CA ALA A 58 -8.38 -11.92 4.48
C ALA A 58 -8.06 -10.45 4.72
N ASN A 59 -7.16 -9.89 3.92
CA ASN A 59 -6.72 -8.51 4.02
C ASN A 59 -6.74 -7.86 2.64
N TYR A 60 -7.20 -6.63 2.57
CA TYR A 60 -7.18 -5.81 1.36
C TYR A 60 -6.75 -4.38 1.72
N SER A 61 -5.77 -3.85 1.00
CA SER A 61 -5.25 -2.49 1.15
C SER A 61 -5.34 -1.81 -0.21
N LYS A 62 -6.09 -0.73 -0.31
CA LYS A 62 -6.16 0.13 -1.50
C LYS A 62 -5.34 1.39 -1.27
N GLY A 63 -4.26 1.54 -2.02
CA GLY A 63 -3.25 2.57 -1.78
C GLY A 63 -3.04 3.49 -2.98
N SER A 64 -2.79 4.76 -2.73
CA SER A 64 -2.23 5.68 -3.72
C SER A 64 -1.22 6.61 -3.06
N LYS A 65 -0.18 7.01 -3.79
CA LYS A 65 0.84 7.93 -3.28
C LYS A 65 1.48 8.76 -4.37
N GLY A 66 1.82 9.98 -4.03
CA GLY A 66 2.70 10.83 -4.84
C GLY A 66 4.17 10.43 -4.64
N GLY A 67 4.98 10.67 -5.66
CA GLY A 67 6.42 10.55 -5.60
C GLY A 67 7.08 11.88 -5.29
N ILE A 68 7.70 11.97 -4.12
CA ILE A 68 8.49 13.15 -3.77
C ILE A 68 9.62 13.28 -4.81
N PRO A 69 9.66 14.39 -5.57
CA PRO A 69 10.70 14.61 -6.56
C PRO A 69 12.07 14.72 -5.88
N SER A 70 13.11 14.25 -6.59
CA SER A 70 14.50 14.42 -6.15
C SER A 70 14.90 15.90 -6.20
N THR A 71 15.91 16.28 -5.42
CA THR A 71 16.48 17.64 -5.45
C THR A 71 17.39 17.87 -6.67
N ALA A 72 17.63 16.85 -7.49
CA ALA A 72 18.42 16.98 -8.72
C ALA A 72 17.70 17.76 -9.82
N SER A 73 18.48 18.49 -10.63
CA SER A 73 18.02 19.42 -11.68
C SER A 73 17.14 18.82 -12.78
N GLN A 74 17.08 17.48 -12.88
CA GLN A 74 16.34 16.75 -13.91
C GLN A 74 15.61 15.53 -13.33
N THR A 75 14.72 15.75 -12.35
CA THR A 75 13.96 14.68 -11.72
C THR A 75 12.61 14.43 -12.41
N ASN A 76 12.18 13.16 -12.41
CA ASN A 76 10.86 12.76 -12.85
C ASN A 76 9.86 12.90 -11.71
N PHE A 77 8.67 13.42 -12.03
CA PHE A 77 7.55 13.44 -11.11
C PHE A 77 6.81 12.11 -11.21
N TRP A 78 6.94 11.28 -10.18
CA TRP A 78 6.30 9.97 -10.13
C TRP A 78 4.96 10.03 -9.43
N ASN A 79 4.05 9.15 -9.86
CA ASN A 79 2.74 9.02 -9.27
C ASN A 79 2.35 7.55 -9.23
N TRP A 80 1.97 7.04 -8.06
CA TRP A 80 1.42 5.71 -7.88
C TRP A 80 -0.09 5.83 -7.65
N PRO A 81 -0.90 5.87 -8.72
CA PRO A 81 -2.36 5.95 -8.57
C PRO A 81 -2.96 4.67 -7.96
N ASN A 82 -2.28 3.53 -8.11
CA ASN A 82 -2.68 2.26 -7.52
C ASN A 82 -1.46 1.57 -6.90
N TYR A 83 -1.61 1.19 -5.65
CA TYR A 83 -0.65 0.43 -4.85
C TYR A 83 -1.44 -0.53 -3.96
N ASP A 84 -2.21 -1.40 -4.62
CA ASP A 84 -3.23 -2.22 -3.99
C ASP A 84 -2.63 -3.58 -3.63
N LYS A 85 -2.88 -4.05 -2.40
CA LYS A 85 -2.37 -5.33 -1.89
C LYS A 85 -3.52 -6.14 -1.34
N TRP A 86 -3.50 -7.44 -1.57
CA TRP A 86 -4.44 -8.36 -0.95
C TRP A 86 -3.73 -9.64 -0.53
N HIS A 87 -4.25 -10.26 0.53
CA HIS A 87 -3.69 -11.47 1.07
C HIS A 87 -4.79 -12.28 1.76
N VAL A 88 -4.87 -13.56 1.43
CA VAL A 88 -5.77 -14.52 2.06
C VAL A 88 -4.94 -15.70 2.54
N ASN A 89 -5.20 -16.16 3.76
CA ASN A 89 -4.56 -17.35 4.29
C ASN A 89 -5.53 -18.23 5.08
N TYR A 90 -5.13 -19.49 5.18
CA TYR A 90 -5.77 -20.54 5.94
C TYR A 90 -4.72 -21.28 6.76
N ILE A 91 -5.02 -21.50 8.04
CA ILE A 91 -4.24 -22.35 8.94
C ILE A 91 -5.23 -23.31 9.59
N GLY A 92 -5.00 -24.60 9.43
CA GLY A 92 -5.86 -25.63 9.98
C GLY A 92 -5.08 -26.69 10.74
N ARG A 93 -5.72 -27.23 11.78
CA ARG A 93 -5.30 -28.45 12.46
C ARG A 93 -6.48 -29.40 12.46
N THR A 94 -6.25 -30.62 11.99
CA THR A 94 -7.27 -31.67 11.92
C THR A 94 -6.69 -32.96 12.46
N LYS A 95 -7.35 -33.56 13.44
CA LYS A 95 -6.98 -34.88 13.93
C LYS A 95 -7.46 -35.93 12.92
N LEU A 96 -6.55 -36.70 12.34
CA LEU A 96 -6.90 -37.78 11.41
C LEU A 96 -7.26 -39.07 12.17
N ASN A 97 -6.56 -39.34 13.28
CA ASN A 97 -6.82 -40.42 14.23
C ASN A 97 -6.04 -40.14 15.55
N ASP A 98 -6.05 -41.08 16.49
CA ASP A 98 -5.41 -40.92 17.81
C ASP A 98 -3.89 -40.74 17.78
N SER A 99 -3.22 -41.11 16.69
CA SER A 99 -1.77 -41.02 16.53
C SER A 99 -1.31 -39.95 15.54
N PHE A 100 -2.21 -39.42 14.72
CA PHE A 100 -1.87 -38.52 13.62
C PHE A 100 -2.72 -37.26 13.59
N MET A 101 -2.03 -36.12 13.54
CA MET A 101 -2.62 -34.80 13.38
C MET A 101 -2.05 -34.12 12.13
N LEU A 102 -2.94 -33.64 11.28
CA LEU A 102 -2.59 -32.91 10.06
C LEU A 102 -2.57 -31.41 10.34
N HIS A 103 -1.46 -30.77 9.97
CA HIS A 103 -1.32 -29.32 10.01
C HIS A 103 -1.27 -28.76 8.59
N THR A 104 -2.26 -27.94 8.24
CA THR A 104 -2.37 -27.35 6.90
C THR A 104 -2.15 -25.86 6.98
N LYS A 105 -1.30 -25.33 6.09
CA LYS A 105 -1.12 -23.89 5.88
C LYS A 105 -1.18 -23.61 4.39
N ALA A 106 -2.06 -22.69 3.99
CA ALA A 106 -2.19 -22.24 2.62
C ALA A 106 -2.33 -20.74 2.59
N TRP A 107 -1.73 -20.09 1.61
CA TRP A 107 -1.85 -18.65 1.42
C TRP A 107 -1.78 -18.28 -0.05
N VAL A 108 -2.40 -17.15 -0.37
CA VAL A 108 -2.28 -16.49 -1.65
C VAL A 108 -2.26 -14.99 -1.41
N ASP A 109 -1.41 -14.31 -2.15
CA ASP A 109 -1.30 -12.86 -2.13
C ASP A 109 -1.28 -12.31 -3.55
N GLY A 110 -1.62 -11.04 -3.66
CA GLY A 110 -1.50 -10.32 -4.91
C GLY A 110 -1.25 -8.85 -4.69
N PHE A 111 -0.57 -8.28 -5.66
CA PHE A 111 -0.14 -6.90 -5.64
C PHE A 111 -0.41 -6.27 -7.00
N TYR A 112 -1.18 -5.17 -6.99
CA TYR A 112 -1.45 -4.37 -8.17
C TYR A 112 -0.79 -3.01 -8.01
N ASN A 113 0.15 -2.72 -8.90
CA ASN A 113 0.91 -1.48 -8.90
C ASN A 113 0.81 -0.81 -10.25
N LYS A 114 0.34 0.43 -10.24
CA LYS A 114 0.41 1.32 -11.39
C LYS A 114 1.35 2.47 -11.06
N LEU A 115 2.27 2.75 -11.97
CA LEU A 115 3.23 3.85 -11.86
C LEU A 115 3.11 4.72 -13.10
N ASN A 116 2.88 6.01 -12.88
CA ASN A 116 2.83 7.02 -13.93
C ASN A 116 3.97 8.01 -13.75
N MET A 117 4.61 8.41 -14.85
CA MET A 117 5.44 9.59 -14.90
C MET A 117 4.56 10.79 -15.29
N LEU A 118 4.42 11.77 -14.41
CA LEU A 118 3.61 12.97 -14.68
C LEU A 118 4.35 13.96 -15.58
N GLY A 119 5.68 13.94 -15.54
CA GLY A 119 6.53 14.79 -16.36
C GLY A 119 7.94 14.89 -15.82
N ARG A 120 8.78 15.59 -16.58
CA ARG A 120 10.16 15.93 -16.21
C ARG A 120 10.31 17.44 -16.20
N TRP A 121 11.05 17.95 -15.24
CA TRP A 121 11.41 19.36 -15.21
C TRP A 121 12.51 19.66 -16.23
N ASN A 122 12.33 20.71 -17.06
CA ASN A 122 13.33 21.17 -18.05
C ASN A 122 13.78 22.63 -17.78
N GLY A 123 14.08 22.97 -16.53
CA GLY A 123 14.59 24.29 -16.17
C GLY A 123 13.53 25.38 -15.99
N ASN A 124 12.43 25.35 -16.77
CA ASN A 124 11.38 26.39 -16.74
C ASN A 124 9.95 25.86 -16.51
N THR A 125 9.62 24.64 -16.94
CA THR A 125 8.27 24.03 -16.79
C THR A 125 8.34 22.52 -16.56
N ILE A 126 7.25 21.94 -16.03
CA ILE A 126 7.03 20.49 -16.05
C ILE A 126 6.60 20.13 -17.48
N VAL A 127 7.46 19.42 -18.20
CA VAL A 127 7.12 18.90 -19.53
C VAL A 127 6.45 17.55 -19.34
N SER A 128 5.19 17.43 -19.79
CA SER A 128 4.46 16.16 -19.70
C SER A 128 5.11 15.13 -20.64
N GLY A 129 5.64 14.07 -20.05
CA GLY A 129 6.14 12.93 -20.81
C GLY A 129 4.96 12.05 -21.16
N ARG A 130 4.34 12.25 -22.33
CA ARG A 130 3.43 11.27 -22.91
C ARG A 130 4.26 10.03 -23.27
N ILE A 131 4.33 9.06 -22.36
CA ILE A 131 4.77 7.71 -22.73
C ILE A 131 3.57 7.07 -23.42
N ASN A 132 3.47 7.28 -24.74
CA ASN A 132 2.73 6.33 -25.58
C ASN A 132 3.43 4.98 -25.45
N GLY A 133 2.62 3.93 -25.32
CA GLY A 133 3.03 2.56 -25.00
C GLY A 133 4.02 1.92 -25.96
#